data_AF-A0A0L0EKU7-F1
#
_entry.id   AF-A0A0L0EKU7-F1
#
_cell.length_a   1.000
_cell.length_b   1.000
_cell.length_c   1.000
_cell.angle_alpha   90.00
_cell.angle_beta   90.00
_cell.angle_gamma   90.00
#
_symmetry.space_group_name_H-M   'P 1'
#
loop_
_entity.id
_entity.type
_entity.pdbx_description
1 polymer ?
#
loop_
_entity_poly.entity_id
_entity_poly.type
_entity_poly.pdbx_seq_one_letter_code
_entity_poly.pdbx_strand_id
1 'polypeptide(L)'
;MNSQFRKKLPDSSLCYYDTREAVEAIKPGAYDGLPYTSKVLAENLVRRAEPEKLNDYLTQIIERRRDLDFPWFPARVVCHDILGQTALVDLAGLRDAIAEKGGDPAKVNPVVPTQLIVDHS
;
A
#
# COMPACT_ATOMS: atom_id res chain seq x y z
N MET A 1 -1.37 -1.27 12.26
CA MET A 1 -1.07 -0.03 11.51
C MET A 1 0.08 0.63 12.24
N ASN A 2 1.17 0.95 11.53
CA ASN A 2 2.38 1.46 12.19
C ASN A 2 2.08 2.82 12.85
N SER A 3 2.61 3.05 14.05
CA SER A 3 2.55 4.34 14.75
C SER A 3 3.91 5.03 14.80
N GLN A 4 4.99 4.30 14.49
CA GLN A 4 6.33 4.87 14.40
C GLN A 4 6.37 5.90 13.27
N PHE A 5 7.06 7.01 13.52
CA PHE A 5 7.20 8.15 12.58
C PHE A 5 5.89 8.85 12.19
N ARG A 6 4.77 8.56 12.85
CA ARG A 6 3.51 9.28 12.61
C ARG A 6 3.57 10.66 13.28
N LYS A 7 3.51 11.71 12.48
CA LYS A 7 3.54 13.12 12.93
C LYS A 7 2.25 13.84 12.57
N LYS A 8 1.90 14.85 13.36
CA LYS A 8 0.80 15.76 13.07
C LYS A 8 1.25 16.76 12.00
N LEU A 9 0.42 17.01 11.00
CA LEU A 9 0.66 18.07 10.04
C LEU A 9 0.43 19.44 10.73
N PRO A 10 1.33 20.44 10.56
CA PRO A 10 1.14 21.76 11.14
C PRO A 10 -0.23 22.34 10.77
N ASP A 11 -0.89 22.97 11.74
CA ASP A 11 -2.19 23.64 11.57
C ASP A 11 -3.34 22.75 11.03
N SER A 12 -3.22 21.43 11.17
CA SER A 12 -4.23 20.47 10.71
C SER A 12 -4.54 19.41 11.75
N SER A 13 -5.73 18.81 11.66
CA SER A 13 -6.06 17.58 12.39
C SER A 13 -5.47 16.31 11.74
N LEU A 14 -4.86 16.46 10.56
CA LEU A 14 -4.28 15.36 9.80
C LEU A 14 -2.91 14.94 10.35
N CYS A 15 -2.57 13.68 10.12
CA CYS A 15 -1.24 13.13 10.37
C CYS A 15 -0.60 12.65 9.07
N TYR A 16 0.72 12.61 9.06
CA TYR A 16 1.52 11.99 8.00
C TYR A 16 2.57 11.07 8.62
N TYR A 17 3.19 10.24 7.79
CA TYR A 17 4.31 9.39 8.19
C TYR A 17 5.61 10.02 7.70
N ASP A 18 6.47 10.41 8.64
CA ASP A 18 7.76 11.02 8.35
C ASP A 18 8.75 9.98 7.82
N THR A 19 8.65 9.76 6.52
CA THR A 19 9.50 8.79 5.80
C THR A 19 10.96 9.22 5.81
N ARG A 20 11.23 10.53 5.89
CA ARG A 20 12.61 11.03 5.98
C ARG A 20 13.21 10.59 7.30
N GLU A 21 12.54 10.85 8.42
CA GLU A 21 13.02 10.42 9.72
C GLU A 21 13.24 8.89 9.78
N ALA A 22 12.33 8.10 9.20
CA ALA A 22 12.46 6.64 9.15
C ALA A 22 13.71 6.18 8.38
N VAL A 23 14.01 6.79 7.23
CA VAL A 23 15.19 6.46 6.42
C VAL A 23 16.48 6.93 7.09
N GLU A 24 16.48 8.15 7.63
CA GLU A 24 17.64 8.77 8.27
C GLU A 24 18.03 8.03 9.56
N ALA A 25 17.06 7.45 10.27
CA ALA A 25 17.30 6.59 11.44
C ALA A 25 18.08 5.31 11.09
N ILE A 26 18.01 4.83 9.85
CA ILE A 26 18.76 3.66 9.36
C ILE A 26 20.13 4.10 8.84
N LYS A 27 20.15 5.13 7.97
CA LYS A 27 21.38 5.64 7.36
C LYS A 27 21.31 7.16 7.19
N PRO A 28 22.08 7.92 7.97
CA PRO A 28 22.14 9.37 7.84
C PRO A 28 22.56 9.82 6.43
N GLY A 29 21.88 10.84 5.90
CA GLY A 29 22.03 11.40 4.56
C GLY A 29 21.43 10.55 3.43
N ALA A 30 20.87 9.37 3.72
CA ALA A 30 20.38 8.48 2.69
C ALA A 30 19.13 9.02 1.98
N TYR A 31 18.25 9.71 2.69
CA TYR A 31 16.97 10.14 2.12
C TYR A 31 17.15 11.12 0.96
N ASP A 32 18.16 12.00 1.05
CA ASP A 32 18.44 12.98 -0.01
C ASP A 32 18.93 12.32 -1.31
N GLY A 33 19.60 11.17 -1.21
CA GLY A 33 20.06 10.37 -2.36
C GLY A 33 18.99 9.47 -3.00
N LEU A 34 17.81 9.34 -2.40
CA LEU A 34 16.74 8.48 -2.92
C LEU A 34 16.04 9.11 -4.13
N PRO A 35 15.81 8.34 -5.22
CA PRO A 35 14.87 8.71 -6.27
C PRO A 35 13.48 8.98 -5.69
N TYR A 36 12.71 9.87 -6.32
CA TYR A 36 11.38 10.22 -5.84
C TYR A 36 10.43 9.01 -5.78
N THR A 37 10.55 8.09 -6.75
CA THR A 37 9.81 6.81 -6.76
C THR A 37 10.11 5.97 -5.52
N SER A 38 11.39 5.86 -5.13
CA SER A 38 11.81 5.17 -3.92
C SER A 38 11.25 5.82 -2.65
N LYS A 39 11.10 7.15 -2.61
CA LYS A 39 10.47 7.86 -1.48
C LYS A 39 8.99 7.49 -1.33
N VAL A 40 8.27 7.34 -2.43
CA VAL A 40 6.87 6.90 -2.44
C VAL A 40 6.75 5.44 -1.95
N LEU A 41 7.63 4.55 -2.40
CA LEU A 41 7.67 3.16 -1.94
C LEU A 41 8.00 3.08 -0.44
N ALA A 42 8.98 3.86 0.02
CA ALA A 42 9.38 3.93 1.42
C ALA A 42 8.22 4.42 2.32
N GLU A 43 7.50 5.49 1.93
CA GLU A 43 6.33 5.97 2.70
C GLU A 43 5.30 4.88 2.90
N ASN A 44 5.04 4.13 1.84
CA ASN A 44 4.04 3.08 1.85
C ASN A 44 4.38 1.98 2.86
N LEU A 45 5.66 1.59 2.90
CA LEU A 45 6.19 0.65 3.89
C LEU A 45 6.09 1.23 5.29
N VAL A 46 6.56 2.47 5.52
CA VAL A 46 6.50 3.12 6.83
C VAL A 46 5.08 3.16 7.38
N ARG A 47 4.08 3.42 6.53
CA ARG A 47 2.67 3.50 6.93
C ARG A 47 2.00 2.13 7.14
N ARG A 48 2.36 1.10 6.35
CA ARG A 48 1.56 -0.13 6.22
C ARG A 48 2.27 -1.43 6.58
N ALA A 49 3.59 -1.50 6.45
CA ALA A 49 4.34 -2.73 6.69
C ALA A 49 4.34 -3.14 8.16
N GLU A 50 4.69 -4.40 8.42
CA GLU A 50 4.92 -4.89 9.77
C GLU A 50 6.12 -4.15 10.39
N PRO A 51 5.98 -3.54 11.60
CA PRO A 51 7.06 -2.77 12.23
C PRO A 51 8.35 -3.57 12.39
N GLU A 52 8.25 -4.88 12.61
CA GLU A 52 9.38 -5.79 12.83
C GLU A 52 10.24 -5.98 11.57
N LYS A 53 9.66 -5.81 10.38
CA LYS A 53 10.36 -5.95 9.09
C LYS A 53 10.63 -4.63 8.38
N LEU A 54 10.13 -3.52 8.92
CA LEU A 54 10.22 -2.21 8.28
C LEU A 54 11.67 -1.82 7.95
N ASN A 55 12.60 -2.02 8.89
CA ASN A 55 14.00 -1.65 8.68
C ASN A 55 14.65 -2.50 7.57
N ASP A 56 14.32 -3.79 7.49
CA ASP A 56 14.83 -4.67 6.45
C ASP A 56 14.34 -4.21 5.07
N TYR A 57 13.04 -3.92 4.95
CA TYR A 57 12.45 -3.42 3.72
C TYR A 57 13.00 -2.04 3.31
N LEU A 58 13.15 -1.11 4.26
CA LEU A 58 13.74 0.20 3.98
C LEU A 58 15.21 0.08 3.57
N THR A 59 15.96 -0.87 4.14
CA THR A 59 17.36 -1.12 3.76
C THR A 59 17.47 -1.56 2.30
N GLN A 60 16.52 -2.38 1.80
CA GLN A 60 16.45 -2.73 0.37
C GLN A 60 16.37 -1.48 -0.53
N ILE A 61 15.55 -0.49 -0.13
CA ILE A 61 15.39 0.75 -0.87
C ILE A 61 16.62 1.66 -0.76
N ILE A 62 17.13 1.85 0.46
CA ILE A 62 18.27 2.72 0.79
C ILE A 62 19.52 2.27 0.02
N GLU A 63 19.76 0.96 0.01
CA GLU A 63 20.96 0.38 -0.58
C GLU A 63 20.75 -0.18 -1.98
N ARG A 64 19.52 -0.07 -2.52
CA ARG A 64 19.14 -0.55 -3.86
C ARG A 64 19.39 -2.05 -4.04
N ARG A 65 19.14 -2.83 -2.99
CA ARG A 65 19.26 -4.29 -3.03
C ARG A 65 17.96 -4.95 -3.50
N ARG A 66 18.04 -6.25 -3.78
CA ARG A 66 16.94 -7.10 -4.30
C ARG A 66 16.97 -8.49 -3.66
N ASP A 67 17.52 -8.59 -2.46
CA ASP A 67 17.64 -9.85 -1.70
C ASP A 67 16.37 -10.17 -0.90
N LEU A 68 15.51 -9.16 -0.65
CA LEU A 68 14.26 -9.33 0.07
C LEU A 68 13.11 -8.63 -0.67
N ASP A 69 12.07 -9.38 -0.98
CA ASP A 69 10.80 -8.83 -1.46
C ASP A 69 10.06 -8.14 -0.32
N PHE A 70 9.34 -7.06 -0.66
CA PHE A 70 8.54 -6.29 0.30
C PHE A 70 7.14 -6.00 -0.25
N PRO A 71 6.14 -5.86 0.64
CA PRO A 71 4.77 -5.63 0.21
C PRO A 71 4.59 -4.20 -0.33
N TRP A 72 3.68 -4.06 -1.29
CA TRP A 72 3.20 -2.78 -1.80
C TRP A 72 1.70 -2.65 -1.60
N PHE A 73 1.27 -1.54 -1.00
CA PHE A 73 -0.13 -1.28 -0.65
C PHE A 73 -0.66 -0.10 -1.47
N PRO A 74 -1.17 -0.31 -2.70
CA PRO A 74 -1.66 0.78 -3.53
C PRO A 74 -2.80 1.55 -2.84
N ALA A 75 -2.84 2.87 -3.05
CA ALA A 75 -3.88 3.72 -2.44
C ALA A 75 -5.27 3.52 -3.08
N ARG A 76 -5.31 3.09 -4.35
CA ARG A 76 -6.52 2.78 -5.12
C ARG A 76 -6.18 1.86 -6.28
N VAL A 77 -7.20 1.23 -6.84
CA VAL A 77 -7.12 0.45 -8.09
C VAL A 77 -7.96 1.12 -9.16
N VAL A 78 -7.42 1.23 -10.37
CA VAL A 78 -8.17 1.65 -11.55
C VAL A 78 -8.22 0.46 -12.49
N CYS A 79 -9.44 -0.01 -12.76
CA CYS A 79 -9.69 -1.11 -13.66
C CYS A 79 -10.12 -0.56 -15.02
N HIS A 80 -9.45 -1.02 -16.07
CA HIS A 80 -9.91 -0.88 -17.45
C HIS A 80 -11.13 -1.79 -17.69
N ASP A 81 -12.01 -1.46 -18.63
CA ASP A 81 -13.29 -2.14 -18.89
C ASP A 81 -13.28 -3.70 -18.81
N ILE A 82 -12.56 -4.39 -19.69
CA ILE A 82 -12.55 -5.85 -19.85
C ILE A 82 -11.95 -6.51 -18.61
N LEU A 83 -10.78 -6.03 -18.16
CA LEU A 83 -10.10 -6.60 -16.98
C LEU A 83 -10.85 -6.28 -15.69
N GLY A 84 -11.56 -5.16 -15.65
CA GLY A 84 -12.39 -4.77 -14.54
C GLY A 84 -13.68 -5.58 -14.48
N GLN A 85 -14.26 -5.93 -15.62
CA GLN A 85 -15.40 -6.84 -15.68
C GLN A 85 -15.02 -8.23 -15.16
N THR A 86 -13.86 -8.77 -15.57
CA THR A 86 -13.40 -10.07 -15.04
C THR A 86 -13.20 -10.03 -13.52
N ALA A 87 -12.61 -8.96 -12.99
CA ALA A 87 -12.44 -8.79 -11.54
C ALA A 87 -13.79 -8.70 -10.78
N LEU A 88 -14.83 -8.12 -11.39
CA LEU A 88 -16.18 -8.09 -10.81
C LEU A 88 -16.86 -9.45 -10.84
N VAL A 89 -16.66 -10.24 -11.90
CA VAL A 89 -17.14 -11.63 -11.97
C VAL A 89 -16.48 -12.49 -10.89
N ASP A 90 -15.17 -12.34 -10.70
CA ASP A 90 -14.46 -13.03 -9.61
C ASP A 90 -15.01 -12.64 -8.23
N LEU A 91 -15.28 -11.35 -8.01
CA LEU A 91 -15.88 -10.88 -6.76
C LEU A 91 -17.27 -11.48 -6.52
N ALA A 92 -18.09 -11.62 -7.58
CA ALA A 92 -19.39 -12.27 -7.50
C ALA A 92 -19.25 -13.76 -7.16
N GLY A 93 -18.36 -14.48 -7.83
CA GLY A 93 -18.09 -15.90 -7.52
C GLY A 93 -17.57 -16.11 -6.10
N LEU A 94 -16.73 -15.21 -5.58
CA LEU A 94 -16.29 -15.25 -4.19
C LEU A 94 -17.44 -15.04 -3.20
N ARG A 95 -18.41 -14.18 -3.53
CA ARG A 95 -19.60 -13.96 -2.71
C ARG A 95 -20.47 -15.21 -2.64
N ASP A 96 -20.70 -15.85 -3.78
CA ASP A 96 -21.47 -17.10 -3.85
C ASP A 96 -20.79 -18.20 -3.02
N ALA A 97 -19.47 -18.38 -3.20
CA ALA A 97 -18.70 -19.37 -2.45
C ALA A 97 -18.69 -19.14 -0.92
N ILE A 98 -18.74 -17.87 -0.47
CA ILE A 98 -18.87 -17.54 0.95
C ILE A 98 -20.29 -17.82 1.45
N ALA A 99 -21.32 -17.52 0.66
CA ALA A 99 -22.71 -17.79 0.99
C ALA A 99 -22.96 -19.29 1.17
N GLU A 100 -22.48 -20.12 0.24
CA GLU A 100 -22.60 -21.58 0.28
C GLU A 100 -21.96 -22.19 1.54
N LYS A 101 -20.90 -21.56 2.06
CA LYS A 101 -20.22 -21.95 3.30
C LYS A 101 -20.87 -21.37 4.56
N GLY A 102 -22.01 -20.70 4.44
CA GLY A 102 -22.73 -20.08 5.56
C GLY A 102 -22.11 -18.78 6.09
N GLY A 103 -21.17 -18.19 5.36
CA GLY A 103 -20.58 -16.90 5.68
C GLY A 103 -21.43 -15.72 5.20
N ASP A 104 -20.98 -14.50 5.51
CA ASP A 104 -21.64 -13.26 5.08
C ASP A 104 -20.99 -12.73 3.78
N PRO A 105 -21.68 -12.81 2.62
CA PRO A 105 -21.13 -12.35 1.34
C PRO A 105 -20.87 -10.84 1.29
N ALA A 106 -21.57 -10.06 2.12
CA ALA A 106 -21.38 -8.61 2.18
C ALA A 106 -20.01 -8.22 2.77
N LYS A 107 -19.24 -9.17 3.32
CA LYS A 107 -17.85 -8.95 3.73
C LYS A 107 -16.85 -9.05 2.58
N VAL A 108 -17.26 -9.60 1.43
CA VAL A 108 -16.42 -9.67 0.24
C VAL A 108 -16.56 -8.35 -0.55
N ASN A 109 -15.63 -7.43 -0.30
CA ASN A 109 -15.56 -6.13 -0.94
C ASN A 109 -14.09 -5.72 -1.19
N PRO A 110 -13.83 -4.86 -2.19
CA PRO A 110 -12.53 -4.22 -2.35
C PRO A 110 -12.10 -3.48 -1.08
N VAL A 111 -10.84 -3.69 -0.65
CA VAL A 111 -10.28 -3.10 0.57
C VAL A 111 -9.66 -1.72 0.36
N VAL A 112 -9.52 -1.31 -0.91
CA VAL A 112 -9.08 0.02 -1.33
C VAL A 112 -10.11 0.57 -2.32
N PRO A 113 -10.20 1.90 -2.48
CA PRO A 113 -11.05 2.49 -3.52
C PRO A 113 -10.73 1.89 -4.89
N THR A 114 -11.76 1.40 -5.57
CA THR A 114 -11.65 0.80 -6.90
C THR A 114 -12.54 1.55 -7.87
N GLN A 115 -12.01 1.93 -9.02
CA GLN A 115 -12.72 2.63 -10.08
C GLN A 115 -12.68 1.81 -11.36
N LEU A 116 -13.85 1.46 -11.90
CA LEU A 116 -13.96 0.88 -13.24
C LEU A 116 -14.16 2.01 -14.25
N ILE A 117 -13.28 2.07 -15.25
CA ILE A 117 -13.39 3.00 -16.36
C ILE A 117 -13.91 2.23 -17.58
N VAL A 118 -15.07 2.66 -18.08
CA VAL A 118 -15.68 2.15 -19.32
C VAL A 118 -15.61 3.28 -20.33
N ASP A 119 -14.53 3.30 -21.10
CA ASP A 119 -14.18 4.37 -22.02
C ASP A 119 -14.02 3.88 -23.48
N HIS A 120 -14.01 2.57 -23.70
CA HIS A 120 -13.96 1.99 -25.04
C HIS A 120 -15.32 1.40 -25.41
N SER A 121 -15.81 1.74 -26.59
CA SER A 121 -17.04 1.24 -27.21
C SER A 121 -16.82 1.09 -28.70
#